data_AF-A0A7K1GTQ2-F1
#
_entry.id   AF-A0A7K1GTQ2-F1
#
_cell.length_a   1.000
_cell.length_b   1.000
_cell.length_c   1.000
_cell.angle_alpha   90.00
_cell.angle_beta   90.00
_cell.angle_gamma   90.00
#
_symmetry.space_group_name_H-M   'P 1'
#
loop_
_entity.id
_entity.type
_entity.pdbx_description
1 polymer ?
#
loop_
_entity_poly.entity_id
_entity_poly.type
_entity_poly.pdbx_seq_one_letter_code
_entity_poly.pdbx_strand_id
1 'polypeptide(L)'
;MEASEILKELPRNNDISTVIHWVNKNESKILHLINKSPCGKWFNKYHNPTSHLYPCVCPIRIKSCIIIEAYFELKSILEINKKETLYKEAIDEFTSNLSTFKIEDWLFKYKEFEELLNFSNELIIIYNNGSVT
;
A
#
# COMPACT_ATOMS: atom_id res chain seq x y z
N MET A 1 22.17 -8.52 -15.95
CA MET A 1 21.89 -7.99 -14.60
C MET A 1 21.31 -9.11 -13.79
N GLU A 2 22.08 -9.56 -12.81
CA GLU A 2 21.75 -10.74 -12.03
C GLU A 2 20.88 -10.37 -10.84
N ALA A 3 19.95 -11.26 -10.47
CA ALA A 3 19.16 -11.15 -9.24
C ALA A 3 20.04 -10.81 -8.00
N SER A 4 21.27 -11.30 -7.97
CA SER A 4 22.26 -11.03 -6.93
C SER A 4 22.57 -9.53 -6.73
N GLU A 5 22.52 -8.71 -7.77
CA GLU A 5 22.82 -7.27 -7.71
C GLU A 5 21.67 -6.50 -7.05
N ILE A 6 20.44 -6.82 -7.42
CA ILE A 6 19.23 -6.17 -6.88
C ILE A 6 19.07 -6.48 -5.38
N LEU A 7 19.41 -7.70 -4.96
CA LEU A 7 19.41 -8.11 -3.55
C LEU A 7 20.38 -7.31 -2.68
N LYS A 8 21.55 -6.93 -3.22
CA LYS A 8 22.55 -6.17 -2.45
C LYS A 8 22.10 -4.74 -2.16
N GLU A 9 21.26 -4.19 -3.04
CA GLU A 9 20.72 -2.84 -2.92
C GLU A 9 19.46 -2.77 -2.03
N LEU A 10 18.93 -3.90 -1.56
CA LEU A 10 17.69 -3.93 -0.78
C LEU A 10 17.81 -3.04 0.47
N PRO A 11 16.79 -2.20 0.77
CA PRO A 11 16.84 -1.29 1.92
C PRO A 11 17.10 -2.07 3.21
N ARG A 12 18.08 -1.63 3.99
CA ARG A 12 18.42 -2.23 5.30
C ARG A 12 17.86 -1.45 6.48
N ASN A 13 17.36 -0.25 6.21
CA ASN A 13 16.72 0.62 7.18
C ASN A 13 15.22 0.72 6.85
N ASN A 14 14.44 1.12 7.85
CA ASN A 14 12.98 1.26 7.71
C ASN A 14 12.59 2.65 7.18
N ASP A 15 13.52 3.37 6.55
CA ASP A 15 13.23 4.67 5.98
C ASP A 15 12.37 4.52 4.72
N ILE A 16 11.14 5.03 4.79
CA ILE A 16 10.15 4.96 3.71
C ILE A 16 10.70 5.60 2.42
N SER A 17 11.48 6.67 2.51
CA SER A 17 12.02 7.33 1.32
C SER A 17 12.99 6.41 0.56
N THR A 18 13.82 5.68 1.30
CA THR A 18 14.73 4.66 0.76
C THR A 18 13.95 3.50 0.15
N VAL A 19 12.85 3.06 0.77
CA VAL A 19 11.98 2.01 0.22
C VAL A 19 11.31 2.45 -1.07
N ILE A 20 10.72 3.65 -1.12
CA ILE A 20 10.11 4.24 -2.33
C ILE A 20 11.14 4.30 -3.46
N HIS A 21 12.33 4.84 -3.16
CA HIS A 21 13.40 4.94 -4.14
C HIS A 21 13.77 3.57 -4.70
N TRP A 22 13.96 2.57 -3.84
CA TRP A 22 14.33 1.23 -4.26
C TRP A 22 13.25 0.56 -5.11
N VAL A 23 11.98 0.66 -4.72
CA VAL A 23 10.83 0.10 -5.46
C VAL A 23 10.77 0.70 -6.85
N ASN A 24 10.83 2.03 -6.97
CA ASN A 24 10.76 2.73 -8.25
C ASN A 24 11.98 2.45 -9.14
N LYS A 25 13.19 2.48 -8.58
CA LYS A 25 14.44 2.22 -9.31
C LYS A 25 14.46 0.82 -9.93
N ASN A 26 13.88 -0.16 -9.25
CA ASN A 26 13.97 -1.56 -9.65
C ASN A 26 12.73 -2.10 -10.36
N GLU A 27 11.64 -1.34 -10.47
CA GLU A 27 10.36 -1.82 -11.01
C GLU A 27 10.49 -2.50 -12.39
N SER A 28 11.16 -1.85 -13.34
CA SER A 28 11.37 -2.43 -14.69
C SER A 28 12.19 -3.72 -14.67
N LYS A 29 13.17 -3.81 -13.75
CA LYS A 29 14.01 -4.99 -13.56
C LYS A 29 13.23 -6.13 -12.93
N ILE A 30 12.39 -5.81 -11.94
CA ILE A 30 11.50 -6.76 -11.29
C ILE A 30 10.48 -7.29 -12.30
N LEU A 31 9.88 -6.43 -13.13
CA LEU A 31 8.95 -6.85 -14.17
C LEU A 31 9.59 -7.84 -15.15
N HIS A 32 10.85 -7.60 -15.53
CA HIS A 32 11.62 -8.56 -16.33
C HIS A 32 11.83 -9.90 -15.62
N LEU A 33 12.14 -9.90 -14.32
CA LEU A 33 12.27 -11.13 -13.52
C LEU A 33 10.93 -11.86 -13.38
N ILE A 34 9.82 -11.13 -13.24
CA ILE A 34 8.46 -11.66 -13.22
C ILE A 34 8.15 -12.41 -14.52
N ASN A 35 8.44 -11.79 -15.67
CA ASN A 35 8.20 -12.40 -16.99
C ASN A 35 9.08 -13.63 -17.25
N LYS A 36 10.25 -13.71 -16.61
CA LYS A 36 11.15 -14.86 -16.69
C LYS A 36 10.89 -15.94 -15.63
N SER A 37 9.94 -15.72 -14.72
CA SER A 37 9.61 -16.68 -13.67
C SER A 37 8.97 -17.95 -14.28
N PRO A 38 9.53 -19.15 -14.03
CA PRO A 38 9.13 -20.36 -14.74
C PRO A 38 7.68 -20.81 -14.44
N CYS A 39 7.17 -20.51 -13.24
CA CYS A 39 5.86 -20.98 -12.81
C CYS A 39 4.71 -19.97 -13.01
N GLY A 40 4.97 -18.78 -13.59
CA GLY A 40 3.94 -17.76 -13.84
C GLY A 40 3.25 -17.15 -12.60
N LYS A 41 3.52 -17.66 -11.38
CA LYS A 41 2.96 -17.19 -10.11
C LYS A 41 3.00 -15.66 -9.98
N TRP A 42 4.17 -15.09 -10.22
CA TRP A 42 4.39 -13.65 -10.05
C TRP A 42 3.75 -12.81 -11.16
N PHE A 43 3.67 -13.36 -12.37
CA PHE A 43 2.99 -12.71 -13.48
C PHE A 43 1.49 -12.56 -13.16
N ASN A 44 0.89 -13.65 -12.66
CA ASN A 44 -0.51 -13.62 -12.21
C ASN A 44 -0.72 -12.64 -11.04
N LYS A 45 0.17 -12.59 -10.05
CA LYS A 45 0.08 -11.60 -8.96
C LYS A 45 0.18 -10.16 -9.46
N TYR A 46 1.06 -9.90 -10.40
CA TYR A 46 1.26 -8.56 -10.95
C TYR A 46 0.03 -8.06 -11.71
N HIS A 47 -0.54 -8.90 -12.58
CA HIS A 47 -1.70 -8.55 -13.39
C HIS A 47 -3.04 -8.68 -12.67
N ASN A 48 -3.10 -9.53 -11.64
CA ASN A 48 -4.26 -9.71 -10.79
C ASN A 48 -3.85 -9.58 -9.31
N PRO A 49 -3.77 -8.34 -8.78
CA PRO A 49 -3.31 -8.08 -7.43
C PRO A 49 -4.15 -8.74 -6.34
N THR A 50 -5.44 -8.98 -6.61
CA THR A 50 -6.38 -9.64 -5.69
C THR A 50 -6.30 -11.16 -5.74
N SER A 51 -5.55 -11.73 -6.70
CA SER A 51 -5.37 -13.17 -6.77
C SER A 51 -4.65 -13.72 -5.52
N HIS A 52 -5.22 -14.78 -4.97
CA HIS A 52 -4.58 -15.55 -3.91
C HIS A 52 -3.38 -16.28 -4.49
N LEU A 53 -2.20 -16.06 -3.92
CA LEU A 53 -0.97 -16.73 -4.31
C LEU A 53 -0.93 -18.11 -3.66
N TYR A 54 -1.36 -19.15 -4.39
CA TYR A 54 -1.26 -20.51 -3.88
C TYR A 54 0.22 -20.90 -3.64
N PRO A 55 0.58 -21.42 -2.46
CA PRO A 55 1.96 -21.71 -2.08
C PRO A 55 2.60 -22.83 -2.92
N CYS A 56 1.80 -23.71 -3.52
CA CYS A 56 2.24 -24.93 -4.22
C CYS A 56 2.48 -24.79 -5.74
N VAL A 57 2.31 -23.61 -6.34
CA VAL A 57 2.33 -23.44 -7.81
C VAL A 57 3.76 -23.51 -8.39
N CYS A 58 4.78 -23.30 -7.57
CA CYS A 58 6.17 -23.24 -8.03
C CYS A 58 6.98 -24.42 -7.47
N PRO A 59 7.28 -25.46 -8.28
CA PRO A 59 8.10 -26.59 -7.83
C PRO A 59 9.57 -26.19 -7.60
N ILE A 60 10.00 -25.02 -8.11
CA ILE A 60 11.38 -24.54 -8.02
C ILE A 60 11.39 -23.09 -7.51
N ARG A 61 11.92 -22.87 -6.30
CA ARG A 61 12.18 -21.53 -5.78
C ARG A 61 13.57 -21.06 -6.24
N ILE A 62 13.60 -20.22 -7.27
CA ILE A 62 14.84 -19.61 -7.77
C ILE A 62 15.17 -18.31 -7.01
N LYS A 63 16.43 -17.87 -7.07
CA LYS A 63 16.87 -16.61 -6.41
C LYS A 63 16.01 -15.40 -6.79
N SER A 64 15.56 -15.32 -8.05
CA SER A 64 14.66 -14.26 -8.52
C SER A 64 13.33 -14.22 -7.78
N CYS A 65 12.79 -15.36 -7.32
CA CYS A 65 11.54 -15.41 -6.56
C CYS A 65 11.66 -14.63 -5.24
N ILE A 66 12.79 -14.71 -4.54
CA ILE A 66 13.01 -14.02 -3.27
C ILE A 66 12.93 -12.50 -3.46
N ILE A 67 13.44 -11.99 -4.57
CA ILE A 67 13.46 -10.56 -4.86
C ILE A 67 12.07 -10.06 -5.24
N ILE A 68 11.37 -10.85 -6.05
CA ILE A 68 10.00 -10.53 -6.44
C ILE A 68 9.09 -10.55 -5.21
N GLU A 69 9.25 -11.52 -4.31
CA GLU A 69 8.59 -11.56 -3.00
C GLU A 69 8.86 -10.28 -2.22
N ALA A 70 10.13 -9.95 -1.99
CA ALA A 70 10.50 -8.74 -1.27
C ALA A 70 9.94 -7.47 -1.93
N TYR A 71 9.92 -7.39 -3.27
CA TYR A 71 9.32 -6.27 -3.99
C TYR A 71 7.81 -6.13 -3.69
N PHE A 72 7.05 -7.23 -3.72
CA PHE A 72 5.62 -7.17 -3.43
C PHE A 72 5.33 -6.83 -1.97
N GLU A 73 6.14 -7.32 -1.03
CA GLU A 73 6.03 -6.96 0.38
C GLU A 73 6.37 -5.47 0.62
N LEU A 74 7.43 -4.96 -0.01
CA LEU A 74 7.76 -3.53 0.10
C LEU A 74 6.65 -2.67 -0.52
N LYS A 75 6.08 -3.09 -1.65
CA LYS A 75 4.95 -2.38 -2.28
C LYS A 75 3.70 -2.37 -1.38
N SER A 76 3.40 -3.46 -0.69
CA SER A 76 2.28 -3.51 0.26
C SER A 76 2.48 -2.56 1.45
N ILE A 77 3.70 -2.49 1.98
CA ILE A 77 4.07 -1.54 3.04
C ILE A 77 3.92 -0.10 2.56
N LEU A 78 4.33 0.21 1.32
CA LEU A 78 4.15 1.56 0.77
C LEU A 78 2.68 1.96 0.63
N GLU A 79 1.80 1.02 0.23
CA GLU A 79 0.36 1.28 0.19
C GLU A 79 -0.22 1.52 1.59
N ILE A 80 0.21 0.75 2.60
CA ILE A 80 -0.19 0.97 4.00
C ILE A 80 0.26 2.35 4.48
N ASN A 81 1.52 2.72 4.23
CA ASN A 81 2.03 4.03 4.62
C ASN A 81 1.28 5.17 3.93
N LYS A 82 0.94 5.02 2.64
CA LYS A 82 0.12 5.99 1.90
C LYS A 82 -1.26 6.14 2.55
N LYS A 83 -1.91 5.03 2.92
CA LYS A 83 -3.18 5.06 3.66
C LYS A 83 -3.03 5.78 5.01
N GLU A 84 -2.00 5.48 5.77
CA GLU A 84 -1.74 6.11 7.07
C GLU A 84 -1.58 7.63 6.96
N THR A 85 -0.77 8.10 6.02
CA THR A 85 -0.61 9.55 5.76
C THR A 85 -1.94 10.19 5.41
N LEU A 86 -2.73 9.58 4.53
CA LEU A 86 -4.03 10.11 4.14
C LEU A 86 -5.02 10.13 5.30
N TYR A 87 -5.04 9.10 6.16
CA TYR A 87 -5.88 9.12 7.36
C TYR A 87 -5.49 10.21 8.33
N LYS A 88 -4.18 10.44 8.53
CA LYS A 88 -3.70 11.56 9.36
C LYS A 88 -4.18 12.90 8.80
N GLU A 89 -3.98 13.13 7.50
CA GLU A 89 -4.45 14.34 6.83
C GLU A 89 -5.97 14.53 6.96
N ALA A 90 -6.75 13.46 6.77
CA ALA A 90 -8.20 13.50 6.88
C ALA A 90 -8.65 13.87 8.31
N ILE A 91 -8.03 13.26 9.33
CA ILE A 91 -8.31 13.53 10.75
C ILE A 91 -7.88 14.95 11.13
N ASP A 92 -6.69 15.39 10.71
CA ASP A 92 -6.17 16.73 11.00
C ASP A 92 -7.07 17.81 10.38
N GLU A 93 -7.53 17.62 9.14
CA GLU A 93 -8.47 18.52 8.48
C GLU A 93 -9.83 18.55 9.19
N PHE A 94 -10.34 17.38 9.57
CA PHE A 94 -11.62 17.27 10.28
C PHE A 94 -11.57 18.00 11.62
N THR A 95 -10.55 17.70 12.45
CA THR A 95 -10.39 18.27 13.79
C THR A 95 -10.10 19.78 13.77
N SER A 96 -9.32 20.26 12.81
CA SER A 96 -8.97 21.69 12.69
C SER A 96 -10.14 22.57 12.26
N ASN A 97 -11.19 22.00 11.64
CA ASN A 97 -12.30 22.75 11.06
C ASN A 97 -13.68 22.35 11.64
N LEU A 98 -13.72 21.67 12.79
CA LEU A 98 -14.94 21.18 13.44
C LEU A 98 -16.10 22.20 13.54
N SER A 99 -15.80 23.50 13.58
CA SER A 99 -16.80 24.58 13.72
C SER A 99 -17.30 25.19 12.40
N THR A 100 -16.66 24.89 11.27
CA THR A 100 -16.92 25.55 9.97
C THR A 100 -17.13 24.58 8.81
N PHE A 101 -16.86 23.29 9.02
CA PHE A 101 -16.80 22.32 7.95
C PHE A 101 -18.17 21.72 7.61
N LYS A 102 -18.49 21.63 6.32
CA LYS A 102 -19.59 20.78 5.84
C LYS A 102 -19.09 19.35 5.74
N ILE A 103 -19.51 18.49 6.66
CA ILE A 103 -19.10 17.08 6.73
C ILE A 103 -19.27 16.38 5.36
N GLU A 104 -20.30 16.74 4.60
CA GLU A 104 -20.57 16.24 3.25
C GLU A 104 -19.41 16.51 2.25
N ASP A 105 -18.81 17.69 2.29
CA ASP A 105 -17.68 18.06 1.42
C ASP A 105 -16.42 17.26 1.81
N TRP A 106 -16.27 16.96 3.11
CA TRP A 106 -15.16 16.18 3.64
C TRP A 106 -15.28 14.73 3.18
N LEU A 107 -16.48 14.16 3.33
CA LEU A 107 -16.79 12.81 2.89
C LEU A 107 -16.62 12.67 1.38
N PHE A 108 -17.03 13.67 0.60
CA PHE A 108 -16.83 13.66 -0.84
C PHE A 108 -15.35 13.67 -1.22
N LYS A 109 -14.53 14.46 -0.51
CA LYS A 109 -13.07 14.53 -0.71
C LYS A 109 -12.38 13.19 -0.43
N TYR A 110 -12.84 12.45 0.58
CA TYR A 110 -12.23 11.18 1.01
C TYR A 110 -13.01 9.93 0.60
N LYS A 111 -14.00 10.05 -0.30
CA LYS A 111 -14.94 8.98 -0.70
C LYS A 111 -14.30 7.71 -1.27
N GLU A 112 -13.07 7.80 -1.79
CA GLU A 112 -12.33 6.65 -2.32
C GLU A 112 -11.87 5.69 -1.21
N PHE A 113 -12.00 6.09 0.06
CA PHE A 113 -11.70 5.29 1.23
C PHE A 113 -12.99 4.91 1.95
N GLU A 114 -13.59 3.81 1.52
CA GLU A 114 -14.82 3.24 2.11
C GLU A 114 -14.68 3.01 3.63
N GLU A 115 -13.46 2.72 4.09
CA GLU A 115 -13.09 2.59 5.50
C GLU A 115 -13.29 3.90 6.30
N LEU A 116 -13.10 5.08 5.68
CA LEU A 116 -13.38 6.38 6.29
C LEU A 116 -14.87 6.69 6.34
N LEU A 117 -15.66 6.17 5.40
CA LEU A 117 -17.12 6.32 5.44
C LEU A 117 -17.71 5.58 6.64
N ASN A 118 -17.18 4.41 6.99
CA ASN A 118 -17.58 3.69 8.21
C ASN A 118 -17.21 4.48 9.48
N PHE A 119 -16.02 5.09 9.52
CA PHE A 119 -15.59 5.97 10.61
C PHE A 119 -16.46 7.24 10.72
N SER A 120 -16.95 7.76 9.60
CA SER A 120 -17.75 8.99 9.58
C SER A 120 -19.08 8.86 10.32
N ASN A 121 -19.71 7.68 10.28
CA ASN A 121 -20.94 7.44 11.04
C ASN A 121 -20.68 7.55 12.55
N GLU A 122 -19.54 7.06 13.03
CA GLU A 122 -19.13 7.21 14.44
C GLU A 122 -18.78 8.66 14.79
N LEU A 123 -18.08 9.37 13.89
CA LEU A 123 -17.75 10.79 14.07
C LEU A 123 -18.99 11.70 14.09
N ILE A 124 -19.97 11.44 13.23
CA ILE A 124 -21.26 12.15 13.21
C ILE A 124 -22.02 11.91 14.52
N ILE A 125 -22.02 10.69 15.04
CA ILE A 125 -22.62 10.36 16.33
C ILE A 125 -21.92 11.14 17.46
N ILE A 126 -20.59 11.21 17.47
CA ILE A 126 -19.82 11.98 18.47
C ILE A 126 -20.13 13.48 18.36
N TYR A 127 -20.17 14.05 17.15
CA TYR A 127 -20.49 15.46 16.93
C TYR A 127 -21.91 15.83 17.40
N ASN A 128 -22.90 14.98 17.09
CA ASN A 128 -24.28 15.20 17.49
C ASN A 128 -24.50 14.99 19.00
N ASN A 129 -23.73 14.10 19.65
CA ASN A 129 -23.80 13.87 21.09
C ASN A 129 -22.96 14.84 21.93
N GLY A 130 -21.94 15.49 21.33
CA GLY A 130 -21.11 16.52 21.96
C GLY A 130 -21.71 17.93 21.91
N SER A 131 -22.85 18.11 21.24
CA SER A 131 -23.58 19.38 21.15
C SER A 131 -24.60 19.58 22.28
N VAL A 132 -24.53 18.76 23.33
CA VAL A 132 -25.30 18.93 24.58
C VAL A 132 -24.32 19.13 25.74
N THR A 133 -23.76 20.34 25.82
CA THR A 133 -23.62 21.21 27.03
C THR A 133 -22.78 22.42 26.68
#